data_AF-A0A2M9E1R5-F1
#
_entry.id   AF-A0A2M9E1R5-F1
#
_cell.length_a   1.000
_cell.length_b   1.000
_cell.length_c   1.000
_cell.angle_alpha   90.00
_cell.angle_beta   90.00
_cell.angle_gamma   90.00
#
_symmetry.space_group_name_H-M   'P 1'
#
loop_
_entity.id
_entity.type
_entity.pdbx_description
1 polymer ?
#
loop_
_entity_poly.entity_id
_entity_poly.type
_entity_poly.pdbx_seq_one_letter_code
_entity_poly.pdbx_strand_id
1 'polypeptide(L)'
;MSLPRLVLSACLVASVLTACGGGGASKPRPALLGETFAFDEMYSRIFDTRPEVACEAARRALLGQGYAVGRAEAASVEASKNFQPESDSHLQLAVRVSCVPQEGNALVFVSALQDRYALRRSANSASLGVSALGSVSLPIGSTEDSLVRVASSTVQDADFYARFFERVQGYLPAHVRTVEGDR
;
A
#
# COMPACT_ATOMS: atom_id res chain seq x y z
N MET A 1 43.83 -33.35 80.08
CA MET A 1 43.57 -31.94 80.45
C MET A 1 43.64 -31.08 79.20
N SER A 2 42.67 -30.16 79.08
CA SER A 2 42.72 -28.91 78.32
C SER A 2 42.70 -28.95 76.78
N LEU A 3 41.54 -28.58 76.21
CA LEU A 3 41.33 -28.11 74.83
C LEU A 3 42.35 -27.01 74.46
N PRO A 4 42.69 -26.83 73.17
CA PRO A 4 41.98 -25.77 72.42
C PRO A 4 41.93 -25.94 70.89
N ARG A 5 41.13 -25.06 70.27
CA ARG A 5 41.15 -24.63 68.85
C ARG A 5 40.63 -25.62 67.80
N LEU A 6 39.35 -25.45 67.44
CA LEU A 6 39.05 -25.27 66.03
C LEU A 6 37.91 -24.26 65.88
N VAL A 7 38.30 -23.09 65.37
CA VAL A 7 37.44 -21.97 65.01
C VAL A 7 36.47 -22.48 63.94
N LEU A 8 35.19 -22.54 64.32
CA LEU A 8 34.12 -23.00 63.44
C LEU A 8 34.00 -22.02 62.28
N SER A 9 34.25 -22.56 61.09
CA SER A 9 34.34 -21.84 59.83
C SER A 9 33.00 -21.25 59.41
N ALA A 10 33.12 -20.05 58.86
CA ALA A 10 32.38 -19.51 57.73
C ALA A 10 30.87 -19.29 57.91
N CYS A 11 30.57 -18.08 58.35
CA CYS A 11 29.40 -17.26 58.06
C CYS A 11 28.65 -17.66 56.78
N LEU A 12 27.40 -18.11 56.98
CA LEU A 12 26.19 -17.56 56.37
C LEU A 12 26.40 -16.78 55.06
N VAL A 13 26.27 -17.55 53.97
CA VAL A 13 25.67 -17.21 52.68
C VAL A 13 25.19 -15.77 52.57
N ALA A 14 26.03 -14.93 51.97
CA ALA A 14 25.69 -13.59 51.53
C ALA A 14 24.65 -13.67 50.40
N SER A 15 23.43 -13.24 50.70
CA SER A 15 22.37 -12.95 49.75
C SER A 15 22.72 -11.70 48.94
N VAL A 16 23.54 -11.86 47.90
CA VAL A 16 23.67 -10.86 46.84
C VAL A 16 22.56 -11.14 45.81
N LEU A 17 21.42 -10.47 46.00
CA LEU A 17 20.42 -10.33 44.94
C LEU A 17 21.00 -9.40 43.87
N THR A 18 21.64 -10.00 42.87
CA THR A 18 21.94 -9.40 41.59
C THR A 18 20.63 -9.05 40.88
N ALA A 19 20.16 -7.82 41.08
CA ALA A 19 19.18 -7.19 40.20
C ALA A 19 19.87 -6.86 38.87
N CYS A 20 20.09 -7.89 38.05
CA CYS A 20 20.50 -7.74 36.67
C CYS A 20 19.40 -7.01 35.89
N GLY A 21 19.80 -5.95 35.20
CA GLY A 21 18.95 -5.25 34.25
C GLY A 21 18.41 -6.18 33.16
N GLY A 22 17.23 -5.84 32.65
CA GLY A 22 16.62 -6.54 31.54
C GLY A 22 15.11 -6.57 31.68
N GLY A 23 14.45 -5.44 31.45
CA GLY A 23 13.00 -5.39 31.55
C GLY A 23 12.36 -4.05 31.19
N GLY A 24 13.09 -3.16 30.51
CA GLY A 24 12.41 -2.18 29.67
C GLY A 24 11.78 -2.97 28.54
N ALA A 25 10.51 -3.35 28.70
CA ALA A 25 9.68 -3.79 27.61
C ALA A 25 9.59 -2.61 26.63
N SER A 26 10.61 -2.47 25.79
CA SER A 26 10.46 -1.92 24.46
C SER A 26 9.37 -2.76 23.86
N LYS A 27 8.11 -2.29 23.97
CA LYS A 27 7.03 -2.74 23.12
C LYS A 27 7.66 -2.84 21.74
N PRO A 28 7.62 -4.00 21.06
CA PRO A 28 8.10 -4.05 19.69
C PRO A 28 7.40 -2.91 18.99
N ARG A 29 8.15 -1.85 18.68
CA ARG A 29 7.64 -0.81 17.79
C ARG A 29 7.22 -1.64 16.59
N PRO A 30 5.94 -1.61 16.17
CA PRO A 30 5.53 -2.39 15.02
C PRO A 30 6.54 -2.01 13.94
N ALA A 31 7.41 -2.95 13.57
CA ALA A 31 8.34 -2.72 12.49
C ALA A 31 7.42 -2.27 11.36
N LEU A 32 7.64 -1.07 10.81
CA LEU A 32 7.04 -0.67 9.54
C LEU A 32 7.08 -1.89 8.65
N LEU A 33 5.92 -2.49 8.36
CA LEU A 33 5.64 -3.92 8.15
C LEU A 33 6.64 -4.71 7.27
N GLY A 34 7.90 -4.85 7.68
CA GLY A 34 8.97 -5.36 6.81
C GLY A 34 9.35 -4.43 5.66
N GLU A 35 9.06 -3.13 5.72
CA GLU A 35 9.37 -2.17 4.64
C GLU A 35 10.90 -2.03 4.49
N THR A 36 11.41 -2.38 3.31
CA THR A 36 12.82 -2.20 2.95
C THR A 36 12.92 -1.24 1.78
N PHE A 37 13.67 -0.13 1.94
CA PHE A 37 13.99 0.76 0.82
C PHE A 37 15.10 0.12 -0.02
N ALA A 38 14.73 -0.88 -0.83
CA ALA A 38 15.63 -1.48 -1.79
C ALA A 38 15.80 -0.55 -3.00
N PHE A 39 17.01 -0.48 -3.54
CA PHE A 39 17.24 0.09 -4.87
C PHE A 39 16.83 -0.95 -5.91
N ASP A 40 15.54 -1.23 -6.01
CA ASP A 40 14.98 -1.92 -7.17
C ASP A 40 14.48 -0.88 -8.18
N GLU A 41 14.57 -1.20 -9.46
CA GLU A 41 14.02 -0.37 -10.52
C GLU A 41 12.56 -0.77 -10.82
N MET A 42 11.85 -1.48 -9.93
CA MET A 42 10.53 -2.01 -10.25
C MET A 42 9.52 -0.90 -10.55
N TYR A 43 9.62 0.20 -9.80
CA TYR A 43 8.69 1.32 -9.86
C TYR A 43 9.17 2.46 -10.76
N SER A 44 10.30 2.33 -11.46
CA SER A 44 10.87 3.42 -12.25
C SER A 44 11.54 3.01 -13.56
N ARG A 45 11.46 3.87 -14.58
CA ARG A 45 12.19 3.72 -15.86
C ARG A 45 12.58 5.08 -16.42
N ILE A 46 13.72 5.14 -17.09
CA ILE A 46 14.19 6.30 -17.84
C ILE A 46 13.68 6.20 -19.28
N PHE A 47 13.17 7.31 -19.82
CA PHE A 47 12.78 7.44 -21.21
C PHE A 47 13.53 8.61 -21.85
N ASP A 48 14.07 8.40 -23.05
CA ASP A 48 14.76 9.42 -23.87
C ASP A 48 13.75 10.40 -24.47
N THR A 49 13.24 11.29 -23.61
CA THR A 49 12.24 12.30 -23.94
C THR A 49 12.10 13.30 -22.79
N ARG A 50 11.31 14.37 -23.00
CA ARG A 50 10.99 15.34 -21.95
C ARG A 50 9.89 14.81 -21.02
N PRO A 51 9.89 15.18 -19.72
CA PRO A 51 8.93 14.65 -18.74
C PRO A 51 7.45 14.74 -19.15
N GLU A 52 7.04 15.85 -19.76
CA GLU A 52 5.67 16.07 -20.22
C GLU A 52 5.27 15.16 -21.38
N VAL A 53 6.22 14.77 -22.22
CA VAL A 53 5.96 13.83 -23.32
C VAL A 53 5.83 12.42 -22.75
N ALA A 54 6.67 12.05 -21.78
CA ALA A 54 6.56 10.77 -21.08
C ALA A 54 5.23 10.63 -20.32
N CYS A 55 4.77 11.69 -19.64
CA CYS A 55 3.50 11.67 -18.92
C CYS A 55 2.29 11.66 -19.84
N GLU A 56 2.32 12.32 -21.00
CA GLU A 56 1.28 12.15 -22.02
C GLU A 56 1.26 10.72 -22.60
N ALA A 57 2.43 10.10 -22.82
CA ALA A 57 2.50 8.70 -23.24
C ALA A 57 1.94 7.76 -22.16
N ALA A 58 2.24 8.00 -20.88
CA ALA A 58 1.68 7.26 -19.76
C ALA A 58 0.16 7.41 -19.65
N ARG A 59 -0.36 8.63 -19.84
CA ARG A 59 -1.81 8.88 -19.91
C ARG A 59 -2.47 8.07 -21.03
N ARG A 60 -1.88 8.05 -22.23
CA ARG A 60 -2.37 7.25 -23.36
C ARG A 60 -2.29 5.75 -23.08
N ALA A 61 -1.22 5.29 -22.44
CA ALA A 61 -1.08 3.89 -22.01
C ALA A 61 -2.21 3.46 -21.06
N LEU A 62 -2.51 4.29 -20.04
CA LEU A 62 -3.58 4.03 -19.08
C LEU A 62 -4.96 4.02 -19.77
N LEU A 63 -5.26 5.03 -20.59
CA LEU A 63 -6.51 5.10 -21.36
C LEU A 63 -6.67 3.88 -22.28
N GLY A 64 -5.60 3.49 -22.99
CA GLY A 64 -5.58 2.30 -23.84
C GLY A 64 -5.71 0.97 -23.11
N GLN A 65 -5.62 0.97 -21.77
CA GLN A 65 -5.88 -0.18 -20.90
C GLN A 65 -7.22 -0.09 -20.16
N GLY A 66 -8.04 0.92 -20.48
CA GLY A 66 -9.36 1.10 -19.90
C GLY A 66 -9.34 1.66 -18.48
N TYR A 67 -8.28 2.37 -18.09
CA TYR A 67 -8.30 3.17 -16.86
C TYR A 67 -9.04 4.48 -17.09
N ALA A 68 -9.85 4.88 -16.11
CA ALA A 68 -10.43 6.21 -16.03
C ALA A 68 -9.37 7.19 -15.49
N VAL A 69 -8.95 8.14 -16.31
CA VAL A 69 -8.01 9.20 -15.88
C VAL A 69 -8.76 10.25 -15.09
N GLY A 70 -8.40 10.41 -13.80
CA GLY A 70 -9.00 11.41 -12.91
C GLY A 70 -8.25 12.73 -12.93
N ARG A 71 -6.91 12.70 -13.04
CA ARG A 71 -6.04 13.88 -13.09
C ARG A 71 -4.90 13.65 -14.07
N ALA A 72 -4.59 14.67 -14.86
CA ALA A 72 -3.44 14.67 -15.75
C ALA A 72 -2.85 16.07 -15.81
N GLU A 73 -1.57 16.18 -15.48
CA GLU A 73 -0.76 17.38 -15.53
C GLU A 73 0.51 17.10 -16.33
N ALA A 74 1.31 18.14 -16.60
CA ALA A 74 2.56 17.99 -17.34
C ALA A 74 3.54 17.00 -16.68
N ALA A 75 3.57 16.89 -15.35
CA ALA A 75 4.52 16.03 -14.63
C ALA A 75 3.85 14.86 -13.90
N SER A 76 2.53 14.68 -14.01
CA SER A 76 1.81 13.64 -13.26
C SER A 76 0.53 13.16 -13.94
N VAL A 77 0.20 11.89 -13.72
CA VAL A 77 -1.06 11.28 -14.18
C VAL A 77 -1.62 10.39 -13.07
N GLU A 78 -2.91 10.54 -12.77
CA GLU A 78 -3.64 9.69 -11.84
C GLU A 78 -4.83 9.05 -12.55
N ALA A 79 -4.95 7.73 -12.45
CA ALA A 79 -6.01 6.97 -13.07
C ALA A 79 -6.46 5.79 -12.21
N SER A 80 -7.68 5.32 -12.40
CA SER A 80 -8.20 4.15 -11.70
C SER A 80 -8.93 3.19 -12.64
N LYS A 81 -8.93 1.91 -12.27
CA LYS A 81 -9.72 0.88 -12.96
C LYS A 81 -10.39 -0.01 -11.93
N ASN A 82 -11.69 -0.21 -12.11
CA ASN A 82 -12.49 -1.07 -11.24
C ASN A 82 -12.61 -2.46 -11.86
N PHE A 83 -12.55 -3.47 -11.01
CA PHE A 83 -12.77 -4.87 -11.34
C PHE A 83 -13.81 -5.43 -10.40
N GLN A 84 -14.68 -6.28 -10.93
CA GLN A 84 -15.65 -7.05 -10.14
C GLN A 84 -15.49 -8.52 -10.49
N PRO A 85 -14.50 -9.24 -9.89
CA PRO A 85 -14.28 -10.64 -10.19
C PRO A 85 -15.46 -11.53 -9.77
N GLU A 86 -16.11 -11.17 -8.66
CA GLU A 86 -17.27 -11.85 -8.08
C GLU A 86 -18.35 -10.81 -7.75
N SER A 87 -19.61 -11.22 -7.62
CA SER A 87 -20.75 -10.28 -7.47
C SER A 87 -20.67 -9.38 -6.24
N ASP A 88 -20.01 -9.83 -5.17
CA ASP A 88 -19.86 -9.15 -3.88
C ASP A 88 -18.45 -8.60 -3.62
N SER A 89 -17.55 -8.76 -4.60
CA SER A 89 -16.14 -8.36 -4.51
C SER A 89 -15.84 -7.24 -5.48
N HIS A 90 -15.57 -6.05 -4.93
CA HIS A 90 -15.18 -4.88 -5.72
C HIS A 90 -13.71 -4.56 -5.47
N LEU A 91 -12.91 -4.61 -6.53
CA LEU A 91 -11.51 -4.23 -6.52
C LEU A 91 -11.32 -2.95 -7.31
N GLN A 92 -10.52 -2.03 -6.79
CA GLN A 92 -10.08 -0.85 -7.52
C GLN A 92 -8.57 -0.83 -7.57
N LEU A 93 -8.03 -0.63 -8.77
CA LEU A 93 -6.61 -0.40 -8.99
C LEU A 93 -6.40 1.08 -9.29
N ALA A 94 -5.78 1.81 -8.38
CA ALA A 94 -5.42 3.21 -8.54
C ALA A 94 -3.95 3.32 -8.92
N VAL A 95 -3.66 3.94 -10.06
CA VAL A 95 -2.30 4.14 -10.58
C VAL A 95 -1.95 5.63 -10.53
N ARG A 96 -0.74 5.92 -10.07
CA ARG A 96 -0.16 7.26 -10.08
C ARG A 96 1.18 7.20 -10.81
N VAL A 97 1.37 8.11 -11.75
CA VAL A 97 2.59 8.26 -12.53
C VAL A 97 3.16 9.65 -12.26
N SER A 98 4.46 9.74 -12.03
CA SER A 98 5.21 11.00 -11.88
C SER A 98 6.38 11.00 -12.85
N CYS A 99 6.50 12.04 -13.67
CA CYS A 99 7.58 12.20 -14.63
C CYS A 99 8.49 13.34 -14.18
N VAL A 100 9.75 13.04 -13.92
CA VAL A 100 10.74 14.03 -13.45
C VAL A 100 11.90 14.16 -14.43
N PRO A 101 12.51 15.35 -14.56
CA PRO A 101 13.68 15.53 -15.42
C PRO A 101 14.90 14.79 -14.84
N GLN A 102 15.64 14.09 -15.70
CA GLN A 102 16.92 13.47 -15.37
C GLN A 102 17.88 13.56 -16.56
N GLU A 103 18.89 14.43 -16.47
CA GLU A 103 19.99 14.51 -17.45
C GLU A 103 19.50 14.58 -18.93
N GLY A 104 18.48 15.41 -19.20
CA GLY A 104 17.89 15.54 -20.54
C GLY A 104 16.82 14.48 -20.89
N ASN A 105 16.70 13.44 -20.06
CA ASN A 105 15.68 12.40 -20.14
C ASN A 105 14.54 12.65 -19.15
N ALA A 106 13.54 11.77 -19.20
CA ALA A 106 12.47 11.68 -18.21
C ALA A 106 12.66 10.42 -17.36
N LEU A 107 12.85 10.57 -16.05
CA LEU A 107 12.70 9.47 -15.10
C LEU A 107 11.21 9.39 -14.72
N VAL A 108 10.58 8.28 -15.06
CA VAL A 108 9.17 8.03 -14.78
C VAL A 108 9.05 7.08 -13.60
N PHE A 109 8.35 7.53 -12.56
CA PHE A 109 7.95 6.71 -11.43
C PHE A 109 6.48 6.32 -11.56
N VAL A 110 6.15 5.10 -11.15
CA VAL A 110 4.77 4.61 -11.10
C VAL A 110 4.50 3.88 -9.80
N SER A 111 3.35 4.16 -9.19
CA SER A 111 2.83 3.40 -8.06
C SER A 111 1.41 2.94 -8.37
N ALA A 112 1.06 1.77 -7.85
CA ALA A 112 -0.26 1.20 -8.01
C ALA A 112 -0.75 0.67 -6.67
N LEU A 113 -1.96 1.08 -6.28
CA LEU A 113 -2.63 0.64 -5.06
C LEU A 113 -3.86 -0.17 -5.45
N GLN A 114 -3.97 -1.36 -4.88
CA GLN A 114 -5.15 -2.20 -4.99
C GLN A 114 -6.00 -2.05 -3.73
N ASP A 115 -7.16 -1.43 -3.87
CA ASP A 115 -8.16 -1.33 -2.81
C ASP A 115 -9.20 -2.44 -3.00
N ARG A 116 -9.45 -3.20 -1.93
CA ARG A 116 -10.54 -4.18 -1.85
C ARG A 116 -11.68 -3.63 -1.02
N TYR A 117 -12.89 -3.72 -1.55
CA TYR A 117 -14.12 -3.34 -0.85
C TYR A 117 -14.97 -4.59 -0.65
N ALA A 118 -15.52 -4.75 0.56
CA ALA A 118 -16.52 -5.76 0.85
C ALA A 118 -17.86 -5.05 1.12
N LEU A 119 -18.95 -5.70 0.71
CA LEU A 119 -20.30 -5.25 1.02
C LEU A 119 -20.57 -5.48 2.52
N ARG A 120 -20.77 -4.40 3.29
CA ARG A 120 -21.30 -4.53 4.65
C ARG A 120 -22.82 -4.51 4.59
N ARG A 121 -23.42 -5.69 4.80
CA ARG A 121 -24.86 -5.85 4.93
C ARG A 121 -25.30 -5.41 6.34
N SER A 122 -25.84 -4.20 6.46
CA SER A 122 -26.48 -3.75 7.71
C SER A 122 -27.97 -4.10 7.68
N ALA A 123 -28.40 -5.05 8.52
CA ALA A 123 -29.81 -5.33 8.71
C ALA A 123 -30.38 -4.37 9.78
N ASN A 124 -30.87 -3.20 9.36
CA ASN A 124 -31.62 -2.31 10.25
C ASN A 124 -33.07 -2.82 10.36
N SER A 125 -33.41 -3.43 11.49
CA SER A 125 -34.79 -3.80 11.82
C SER A 125 -35.42 -2.67 12.63
N ALA A 126 -36.41 -1.98 12.10
CA ALA A 126 -37.22 -1.02 12.86
C ALA A 126 -38.35 -1.78 13.56
N SER A 127 -38.30 -1.88 14.90
CA SER A 127 -39.41 -2.42 15.68
C SER A 127 -40.42 -1.30 15.98
N LEU A 128 -41.62 -1.43 15.41
CA LEU A 128 -42.76 -0.58 15.79
C LEU A 128 -43.43 -1.20 17.01
N GLY A 129 -43.27 -0.56 18.18
CA GLY A 129 -43.95 -0.96 19.41
C GLY A 129 -45.43 -0.58 19.35
N VAL A 130 -46.33 -1.56 19.33
CA VAL A 130 -47.77 -1.34 19.46
C VAL A 130 -48.16 -1.73 20.89
N SER A 131 -48.47 -0.73 21.71
CA SER A 131 -48.95 -0.93 23.08
C SER A 131 -50.32 -1.60 23.06
N ALA A 132 -50.38 -2.90 23.32
CA ALA A 132 -51.39 -3.57 24.17
C ALA A 132 -51.43 -5.10 23.98
N LEU A 133 -51.00 -5.68 22.84
CA LEU A 133 -51.28 -7.12 22.57
C LEU A 133 -50.18 -7.91 21.81
N GLY A 134 -48.93 -7.47 21.80
CA GLY A 134 -47.80 -8.25 21.29
C GLY A 134 -47.19 -7.69 20.00
N SER A 135 -45.87 -7.81 19.90
CA SER A 135 -45.08 -7.28 18.78
C SER A 135 -45.16 -8.19 17.57
N VAL A 136 -45.54 -7.65 16.42
CA VAL A 136 -45.40 -8.31 15.13
C VAL A 136 -44.17 -7.73 14.44
N SER A 137 -43.11 -8.51 14.31
CA SER A 137 -41.91 -8.16 13.55
C SER A 137 -42.11 -8.55 12.08
N LEU A 138 -42.42 -7.58 11.23
CA LEU A 138 -42.39 -7.76 9.77
C LEU A 138 -40.99 -7.39 9.25
N PRO A 139 -40.26 -8.31 8.60
CA PRO A 139 -38.99 -7.98 7.99
C PRO A 139 -39.24 -7.19 6.70
N ILE A 140 -39.19 -5.87 6.79
CA ILE A 140 -39.10 -4.98 5.62
C ILE A 140 -37.61 -4.72 5.39
N GLY A 141 -36.98 -5.62 4.65
CA GLY A 141 -35.56 -5.56 4.35
C GLY A 141 -35.28 -4.56 3.23
N SER A 142 -34.93 -3.32 3.57
CA SER A 142 -34.07 -2.52 2.69
C SER A 142 -32.62 -2.85 3.06
N THR A 143 -31.96 -3.63 2.22
CA THR A 143 -30.53 -3.90 2.35
C THR A 143 -29.79 -2.64 1.90
N GLU A 144 -29.28 -1.84 2.83
CA GLU A 144 -28.32 -0.78 2.47
C GLU A 144 -26.94 -1.42 2.34
N ASP A 145 -26.55 -1.67 1.10
CA ASP A 145 -25.21 -2.16 0.76
C ASP A 145 -24.22 -0.99 0.79
N SER A 146 -23.41 -0.90 1.84
CA SER A 146 -22.33 0.09 1.94
C SER A 146 -20.99 -0.55 1.64
N LEU A 147 -20.24 0.03 0.69
CA LEU A 147 -18.87 -0.37 0.38
C LEU A 147 -17.91 0.21 1.44
N VAL A 148 -17.38 -0.66 2.29
CA VAL A 148 -16.31 -0.29 3.23
C VAL A 148 -14.99 -0.81 2.68
N ARG A 149 -13.96 0.05 2.60
CA ARG A 149 -12.62 -0.38 2.21
C ARG A 149 -12.08 -1.35 3.27
N VAL A 150 -11.93 -2.62 2.90
CA VAL A 150 -11.51 -3.68 3.83
C VAL A 150 -10.02 -3.97 3.78
N ALA A 151 -9.37 -3.68 2.66
CA ALA A 151 -7.92 -3.78 2.51
C ALA A 151 -7.42 -2.80 1.46
N SER A 152 -6.20 -2.30 1.62
CA SER A 152 -5.46 -1.50 0.64
C SER A 152 -4.03 -2.01 0.63
N SER A 153 -3.50 -2.34 -0.53
CA SER A 153 -2.15 -2.88 -0.69
C SER A 153 -1.47 -2.32 -1.93
N THR A 154 -0.20 -1.94 -1.82
CA THR A 154 0.65 -1.64 -2.98
C THR A 154 0.80 -2.89 -3.84
N VAL A 155 0.69 -2.75 -5.15
CA VAL A 155 0.94 -3.83 -6.10
C VAL A 155 2.43 -4.16 -6.08
N GLN A 156 2.75 -5.41 -5.70
CA GLN A 156 4.11 -5.94 -5.64
C GLN A 156 4.32 -6.97 -6.77
N ASP A 157 3.98 -6.58 -8.01
CA ASP A 157 4.10 -7.42 -9.21
C ASP A 157 5.02 -6.74 -10.24
N ALA A 158 6.24 -7.26 -10.42
CA ALA A 158 7.22 -6.70 -11.34
C ALA A 158 6.78 -6.78 -12.81
N ASP A 159 6.04 -7.82 -13.19
CA ASP A 159 5.55 -8.00 -14.57
C ASP A 159 4.45 -6.98 -14.89
N PHE A 160 3.63 -6.62 -13.91
CA PHE A 160 2.66 -5.53 -14.06
C PHE A 160 3.36 -4.22 -14.46
N TYR A 161 4.41 -3.84 -13.74
CA TYR A 161 5.16 -2.61 -14.04
C TYR A 161 5.92 -2.71 -15.35
N ALA A 162 6.56 -3.84 -15.65
CA ALA A 162 7.25 -4.06 -16.92
C ALA A 162 6.31 -3.86 -18.11
N ARG A 163 5.12 -4.48 -18.09
CA ARG A 163 4.10 -4.30 -19.14
C ARG A 163 3.60 -2.86 -19.21
N PHE A 164 3.41 -2.20 -18.07
CA PHE A 164 3.02 -0.78 -18.06
C PHE A 164 4.05 0.07 -18.81
N PHE A 165 5.34 -0.07 -18.48
CA PHE A 165 6.41 0.71 -19.12
C PHE A 165 6.58 0.39 -20.60
N GLU A 166 6.39 -0.87 -21.01
CA GLU A 166 6.35 -1.25 -22.43
C GLU A 166 5.24 -0.49 -23.18
N ARG A 167 4.06 -0.34 -22.56
CA ARG A 167 2.97 0.44 -23.16
C ARG A 167 3.30 1.93 -23.21
N VAL A 168 3.95 2.50 -22.20
CA VAL A 168 4.43 3.89 -22.25
C VAL A 168 5.38 4.07 -23.42
N GLN A 169 6.36 3.18 -23.59
CA GLN A 169 7.31 3.21 -24.70
C GLN A 169 6.60 3.22 -26.06
N GLY A 170 5.56 2.39 -26.22
CA GLY A 170 4.78 2.31 -27.46
C GLY A 170 3.95 3.57 -27.79
N TYR A 171 3.68 4.44 -26.81
CA TYR A 171 2.96 5.70 -27.02
C TYR A 171 3.88 6.92 -27.16
N LEU A 172 5.20 6.75 -27.03
CA LEU A 172 6.15 7.82 -27.31
C LEU A 172 6.13 8.18 -28.80
N PRO A 173 6.19 9.47 -29.18
CA PRO A 173 6.30 9.87 -30.57
C PRO A 173 7.60 9.31 -31.18
N ALA A 174 7.54 8.86 -32.43
CA ALA A 174 8.66 8.21 -33.12
C ALA A 174 9.82 9.16 -33.50
N HIS A 175 10.03 10.25 -32.75
CA HIS A 175 10.93 11.35 -33.10
C HIS A 175 11.53 11.96 -31.83
N VAL A 176 12.36 11.17 -31.16
CA VAL A 176 13.44 11.67 -30.30
C VAL A 176 14.73 10.97 -30.74
N ARG A 177 15.10 11.20 -31.99
CA ARG A 177 16.51 11.25 -32.40
C ARG A 177 16.67 12.58 -33.10
N THR A 178 17.80 13.25 -32.86
CA THR A 178 18.27 14.53 -33.39
C THR A 178 17.86 15.80 -32.62
N VAL A 179 18.64 16.17 -31.60
CA VAL A 179 19.22 17.53 -31.46
C VAL A 179 20.54 17.43 -30.66
N GLU A 180 21.56 16.70 -31.12
CA GLU A 180 22.95 16.88 -30.64
C GLU A 180 23.90 16.21 -31.66
N GLY A 181 23.88 16.70 -32.90
CA GLY A 181 24.70 16.14 -33.98
C GLY A 181 24.88 17.08 -35.16
N ASP A 182 24.63 18.37 -34.97
CA ASP A 182 24.99 19.41 -35.94
C ASP A 182 25.15 20.76 -35.22
N ARG A 183 26.35 20.99 -34.71
CA ARG A 183 26.99 22.30 -34.52
C ARG A 183 28.47 22.13 -34.22
#